data_AF-A0A934LSH4-F1
#
_entry.id   AF-A0A934LSH4-F1
#
_cell.length_a   1.000
_cell.length_b   1.000
_cell.length_c   1.000
_cell.angle_alpha   90.00
_cell.angle_beta   90.00
_cell.angle_gamma   90.00
#
_symmetry.space_group_name_H-M   'P 1'
#
loop_
_entity.id
_entity.type
_entity.pdbx_description
1 polymer ?
#
loop_
_entity_poly.entity_id
_entity_poly.type
_entity_poly.pdbx_seq_one_letter_code
_entity_poly.pdbx_strand_id
1 'polypeptide(L)'
;MAGHSNSTGPVVVQTDGTLILETDHPLFEPARDAVARFADLDKTLDGFWFYRISPLSLWNAAATGLGLSDVVSSLTTYSRYDLPVGLVRHLAEHLSRYGRVQLASLHGRLVL
;
A
#
# COMPACT_ATOMS: atom_id res chain seq x y z
N MET A 1 13.45 -25.15 21.26
CA MET A 1 14.30 -23.98 20.96
C MET A 1 13.43 -22.97 20.22
N ALA A 2 12.57 -22.23 20.94
CA ALA A 2 11.72 -21.19 20.37
C ALA A 2 12.24 -19.86 20.92
N GLY A 3 12.85 -19.06 20.07
CA GLY A 3 13.51 -17.83 20.46
C GLY A 3 13.26 -16.72 19.44
N HIS A 4 12.74 -15.60 19.96
CA HIS A 4 12.69 -14.25 19.39
C HIS A 4 11.42 -13.85 18.61
N SER A 5 10.25 -13.85 19.27
CA SER A 5 9.14 -12.97 18.87
C SER A 5 9.41 -11.53 19.33
N ASN A 6 10.41 -10.88 18.74
CA ASN A 6 10.55 -9.42 18.86
C ASN A 6 9.70 -8.82 17.74
N SER A 7 8.38 -8.83 17.96
CA SER A 7 7.31 -8.56 16.98
C SER A 7 7.31 -7.09 16.52
N THR A 8 8.34 -6.74 15.79
CA THR A 8 8.31 -5.69 14.78
C THR A 8 7.30 -6.13 13.70
N GLY A 9 6.53 -5.19 13.12
CA GLY A 9 5.35 -5.53 12.32
C GLY A 9 5.60 -6.51 11.13
N PRO A 10 4.53 -7.11 10.56
CA PRO A 10 4.64 -8.16 9.54
C PRO A 10 5.08 -7.66 8.16
N VAL A 11 5.16 -6.35 7.93
CA VAL A 11 5.39 -5.77 6.60
C VAL A 11 6.78 -5.13 6.50
N VAL A 12 7.59 -5.57 5.54
CA VAL A 12 8.77 -4.82 5.11
C VAL A 12 8.37 -3.90 3.96
N VAL A 13 8.63 -2.61 4.14
CA VAL A 13 8.26 -1.57 3.18
C VAL A 13 9.50 -1.12 2.42
N GLN A 14 9.45 -1.18 1.09
CA GLN A 14 10.54 -0.75 0.22
C GLN A 14 10.27 0.63 -0.41
N THR A 15 11.35 1.34 -0.76
CA THR A 15 11.28 2.70 -1.33
C THR A 15 10.54 2.76 -2.66
N ASP A 16 10.51 1.67 -3.42
CA ASP A 16 9.86 1.56 -4.73
C ASP A 16 8.34 1.23 -4.63
N GLY A 17 7.79 1.15 -3.41
CA GLY A 17 6.39 0.81 -3.18
C GLY A 17 6.11 -0.69 -3.08
N THR A 18 7.14 -1.54 -3.10
CA THR A 18 7.00 -2.97 -2.80
C THR A 18 6.77 -3.18 -1.30
N LEU A 19 5.78 -3.99 -0.96
CA LEU A 19 5.47 -4.40 0.40
C LEU A 19 5.61 -5.91 0.50
N ILE A 20 6.46 -6.37 1.42
CA ILE A 20 6.70 -7.80 1.65
C ILE A 20 6.03 -8.16 2.97
N LEU A 21 4.96 -8.95 2.89
CA LEU A 21 4.13 -9.34 4.02
C LEU A 21 4.43 -10.80 4.41
N GLU A 22 4.82 -11.03 5.66
CA GLU A 22 5.07 -12.37 6.20
C GLU A 22 3.76 -13.07 6.58
N THR A 23 3.52 -14.27 6.03
CA THR A 23 2.25 -15.00 6.23
C THR A 23 2.14 -15.69 7.58
N ASP A 24 3.27 -16.07 8.16
CA ASP A 24 3.32 -16.79 9.45
C ASP A 24 3.25 -15.83 10.65
N HIS A 25 3.24 -14.51 10.40
CA HIS A 25 3.19 -13.52 11.46
C HIS A 25 1.76 -13.43 12.08
N PRO A 26 1.60 -13.33 13.41
CA PRO A 26 0.28 -13.27 14.06
C PRO A 26 -0.61 -12.11 13.60
N LEU A 27 -0.01 -11.03 13.11
CA LEU A 27 -0.69 -9.85 12.55
C LEU A 27 -0.86 -9.92 11.02
N PHE A 28 -0.67 -11.08 10.39
CA PHE A 28 -0.79 -11.23 8.95
C PHE A 28 -2.15 -10.76 8.43
N GLU A 29 -3.25 -11.30 8.96
CA GLU A 29 -4.61 -10.97 8.50
C GLU A 29 -4.94 -9.48 8.61
N PRO A 30 -4.77 -8.81 9.77
CA PRO A 30 -5.07 -7.38 9.86
C PRO A 30 -4.13 -6.52 9.02
N ALA A 31 -2.86 -6.91 8.85
CA ALA A 31 -1.93 -6.21 7.97
C ALA A 31 -2.29 -6.37 6.49
N ARG A 32 -2.66 -7.59 6.07
CA ARG A 32 -3.14 -7.90 4.73
C ARG A 32 -4.35 -7.05 4.38
N ASP A 33 -5.34 -7.01 5.27
CA ASP A 33 -6.59 -6.29 5.04
C ASP A 33 -6.35 -4.77 5.00
N ALA A 34 -5.40 -4.25 5.77
CA ALA A 34 -5.00 -2.85 5.71
C ALA A 34 -4.29 -2.50 4.40
N VAL A 35 -3.30 -3.31 4.00
CA VAL A 35 -2.47 -3.10 2.80
C VAL A 35 -3.29 -3.23 1.51
N ALA A 36 -4.19 -4.21 1.44
CA ALA A 36 -5.01 -4.48 0.25
C ALA A 36 -5.94 -3.31 -0.13
N ARG A 37 -6.14 -2.33 0.76
CA ARG A 37 -6.93 -1.12 0.47
C ARG A 37 -6.22 -0.15 -0.47
N PHE A 38 -4.90 -0.23 -0.59
CA PHE A 38 -4.09 0.74 -1.34
C PHE A 38 -2.92 0.11 -2.10
N ALA A 39 -2.81 -1.21 -2.14
CA ALA A 39 -1.79 -1.95 -2.87
C ALA A 39 -2.38 -3.23 -3.49
N ASP A 40 -1.87 -3.61 -4.65
CA ASP A 40 -2.30 -4.81 -5.36
C ASP A 40 -1.36 -5.99 -5.04
N LEU A 41 -1.90 -7.20 -4.94
CA LEU A 41 -1.09 -8.41 -4.80
C LEU A 41 -0.36 -8.70 -6.12
N ASP A 42 0.97 -8.73 -6.09
CA ASP A 42 1.84 -8.98 -7.23
C ASP A 42 2.17 -10.48 -7.37
N LYS A 43 2.64 -11.10 -6.28
CA LYS A 43 2.99 -12.53 -6.24
C LYS A 43 3.00 -13.09 -4.83
N THR A 44 2.95 -14.42 -4.74
CA THR A 44 3.10 -15.18 -3.50
C THR A 44 4.28 -16.12 -3.60
N LEU A 45 5.11 -16.16 -2.57
CA LEU A 45 6.17 -17.15 -2.37
C LEU A 45 5.95 -17.83 -1.02
N ASP A 46 6.63 -18.94 -0.77
CA ASP A 46 6.52 -19.64 0.51
C ASP A 46 6.85 -18.69 1.68
N GLY A 47 5.91 -18.53 2.61
CA GLY A 47 6.01 -17.60 3.75
C GLY A 47 5.78 -16.11 3.47
N PHE A 48 5.67 -15.68 2.20
CA PHE A 48 5.67 -14.24 1.86
C PHE A 48 4.71 -13.85 0.73
N TRP A 49 3.94 -12.80 0.97
CA TRP A 49 3.08 -12.16 -0.03
C TRP A 49 3.64 -10.80 -0.42
N PHE A 50 3.76 -10.55 -1.72
CA PHE A 50 4.32 -9.32 -2.25
C PHE A 50 3.19 -8.46 -2.80
N TYR A 51 3.01 -7.29 -2.22
CA TYR A 51 2.10 -6.27 -2.70
C TYR A 51 2.87 -5.13 -3.37
N ARG A 52 2.22 -4.44 -4.30
CA ARG A 52 2.76 -3.28 -5.00
C ARG A 52 1.84 -2.09 -4.80
N ILE A 53 2.37 -1.01 -4.26
CA ILE A 53 1.73 0.29 -4.35
C ILE A 53 2.00 0.86 -5.73
N SER A 54 0.96 0.99 -6.54
CA SER A 54 0.97 1.60 -7.86
C SER A 54 0.15 2.90 -7.87
N PRO A 55 0.38 3.82 -8.83
CA PRO A 55 -0.48 4.99 -8.99
C PRO A 55 -1.97 4.63 -9.12
N LEU A 56 -2.29 3.53 -9.82
CA LEU A 56 -3.66 3.06 -9.97
C LEU A 56 -4.26 2.58 -8.64
N SER A 57 -3.52 1.78 -7.87
CA SER A 57 -3.98 1.32 -6.55
C SER A 57 -4.24 2.48 -5.58
N LEU A 58 -3.40 3.53 -5.64
CA LEU A 58 -3.58 4.74 -4.85
C LEU A 58 -4.79 5.55 -5.30
N TRP A 59 -5.07 5.61 -6.60
CA TRP A 59 -6.28 6.26 -7.11
C TRP A 59 -7.55 5.50 -6.72
N ASN A 60 -7.52 4.17 -6.78
CA ASN A 60 -8.61 3.33 -6.31
C ASN A 60 -8.85 3.55 -4.80
N ALA A 61 -7.77 3.59 -4.00
CA ALA A 61 -7.85 3.90 -2.58
C ALA A 61 -8.48 5.29 -2.34
N ALA A 62 -7.98 6.32 -3.05
CA ALA A 62 -8.50 7.69 -2.95
C ALA A 62 -9.98 7.80 -3.31
N ALA A 63 -10.44 7.04 -4.32
CA ALA A 63 -11.85 6.99 -4.70
C ALA A 63 -12.76 6.40 -3.61
N THR A 64 -12.22 5.59 -2.69
CA THR A 64 -12.92 5.07 -1.51
C THR A 64 -12.77 5.94 -0.26
N GLY A 65 -12.12 7.10 -0.40
CA GLY A 65 -11.92 8.06 0.68
C GLY A 65 -10.64 7.86 1.50
N LEU A 66 -9.72 6.96 1.10
CA LEU A 66 -8.41 6.86 1.75
C LEU A 66 -7.51 8.02 1.34
N GLY A 67 -7.01 8.76 2.33
CA GLY A 67 -6.00 9.80 2.15
C GLY A 67 -4.56 9.30 2.36
N LEU A 68 -3.60 10.18 2.08
CA LEU A 68 -2.17 9.91 2.33
C LEU A 68 -1.91 9.57 3.81
N SER A 69 -2.57 10.25 4.74
CA SER A 69 -2.43 9.99 6.18
C SER A 69 -2.86 8.59 6.56
N ASP A 70 -3.92 8.05 5.95
CA ASP A 70 -4.43 6.71 6.24
C ASP A 70 -3.46 5.64 5.74
N VAL A 71 -2.92 5.84 4.53
CA VAL A 71 -1.90 4.96 3.94
C VAL A 71 -0.64 4.96 4.81
N VAL A 72 -0.12 6.15 5.15
CA VAL A 72 1.09 6.28 5.97
C VAL A 72 0.86 5.68 7.37
N SER A 73 -0.28 5.95 8.00
CA SER A 73 -0.61 5.37 9.31
C SER A 73 -0.67 3.84 9.28
N SER A 74 -1.28 3.27 8.23
CA SER A 74 -1.34 1.82 8.04
C SER A 74 0.06 1.23 7.88
N LEU A 75 0.90 1.84 7.03
CA LEU A 75 2.28 1.42 6.82
C LEU A 75 3.10 1.52 8.12
N THR A 76 3.01 2.63 8.86
CA THR A 76 3.72 2.80 10.14
C THR A 76 3.27 1.78 11.18
N THR A 77 1.97 1.43 11.21
CA THR A 77 1.43 0.47 12.19
C THR A 77 1.94 -0.95 11.97
N TYR A 78 2.00 -1.39 10.71
CA TYR A 78 2.36 -2.77 10.38
C TYR A 78 3.80 -2.94 9.89
N SER A 79 4.57 -1.86 9.75
CA SER A 79 5.93 -1.99 9.27
C SER A 79 6.86 -2.58 10.32
N ARG A 80 7.74 -3.45 9.85
CA ARG A 80 8.86 -3.99 10.60
C ARG A 80 9.90 -2.91 10.97
N TYR A 81 10.04 -1.91 10.11
CA TYR A 81 11.06 -0.87 10.22
C TYR A 81 10.44 0.51 10.01
N ASP A 82 11.21 1.56 10.29
CA ASP A 82 10.81 2.90 9.91
C ASP A 82 10.60 2.99 8.39
N LEU A 83 9.63 3.81 7.98
CA LEU A 83 9.33 3.97 6.56
C LEU A 83 10.51 4.63 5.83
N PRO A 84 10.85 4.19 4.61
CA PRO A 84 11.91 4.81 3.83
C PRO A 84 11.65 6.30 3.60
N VAL A 85 12.68 7.14 3.81
CA VAL A 85 12.61 8.62 3.75
C VAL A 85 12.02 9.15 2.43
N GLY A 86 12.16 8.42 1.32
CA GLY A 86 11.62 8.79 0.01
C GLY A 86 10.17 8.35 -0.25
N LEU A 87 9.64 7.40 0.52
CA LEU A 87 8.35 6.77 0.23
C LEU A 87 7.19 7.74 0.39
N VAL A 88 7.12 8.44 1.52
CA VAL A 88 5.99 9.35 1.81
C VAL A 88 5.85 10.43 0.75
N ARG A 89 6.99 11.00 0.30
CA ARG A 89 7.02 11.95 -0.81
C ARG A 89 6.50 11.33 -2.10
N HIS A 90 6.95 10.12 -2.43
CA HIS A 90 6.50 9.40 -3.63
C HIS A 90 4.98 9.13 -3.61
N LEU A 91 4.44 8.69 -2.47
CA LEU A 91 3.01 8.48 -2.28
C LEU A 91 2.21 9.78 -2.42
N ALA A 92 2.70 10.88 -1.84
CA ALA A 92 2.07 12.20 -1.94
C ALA A 92 2.04 12.72 -3.38
N GLU A 93 3.13 12.53 -4.14
CA GLU A 93 3.22 12.93 -5.55
C GLU A 93 2.21 12.18 -6.44
N HIS A 94 1.92 10.90 -6.15
CA HIS A 94 0.93 10.12 -6.92
C HIS A 94 -0.51 10.40 -6.51
N LEU A 95 -0.77 10.57 -5.21
CA LEU A 95 -2.10 10.94 -4.70
C LEU A 95 -2.49 12.37 -5.08
N SER A 96 -1.57 13.33 -5.11
CA SER A 96 -1.87 14.73 -5.49
C SER A 96 -2.24 14.92 -6.97
N ARG A 97 -1.99 13.92 -7.82
CA ARG A 97 -2.43 13.90 -9.22
C ARG A 97 -3.89 13.42 -9.36
N TYR A 98 -4.45 12.79 -8.33
CA TYR A 98 -5.85 12.43 -8.27
C TYR A 98 -6.73 13.69 -8.37
N GLY A 99 -7.76 13.65 -9.21
CA GLY A 99 -8.69 14.77 -9.43
C GLY A 99 -8.28 15.81 -10.49
N ARG A 100 -7.07 15.73 -11.08
CA ARG A 100 -6.65 16.65 -12.16
C ARG A 100 -7.04 16.19 -13.57
N VAL A 101 -7.40 14.93 -13.73
CA VAL A 101 -7.95 14.40 -14.99
C VAL A 101 -9.21 13.62 -14.64
N GLN A 102 -10.35 14.30 -14.69
CA GLN A 102 -11.64 13.63 -14.78
C GLN A 102 -11.93 13.36 -16.25
N LEU A 103 -12.02 12.08 -16.62
CA LEU A 103 -12.68 11.69 -17.85
C LEU A 103 -14.18 11.92 -17.65
N ALA A 104 -14.67 13.09 -18.03
CA ALA A 104 -16.10 13.33 -18.15
C ALA A 104 -16.61 12.62 -19.41
N SER A 105 -17.40 11.56 -19.23
CA SER A 105 -18.17 10.99 -20.34
C SER A 105 -19.33 11.92 -20.64
N LEU A 106 -19.19 12.76 -21.67
CA LEU A 106 -20.32 13.49 -22.25
C LEU A 106 -20.96 12.58 -23.30
N HIS A 107 -22.17 12.09 -23.02
CA HIS A 107 -23.06 11.49 -24.03
C HIS A 107 -22.44 10.37 -24.89
N GLY A 108 -21.71 9.42 -24.29
CA GLY A 108 -21.25 8.22 -25.01
C GLY A 108 -20.15 8.47 -26.05
N ARG A 109 -19.47 9.61 -26.01
CA ARG A 109 -18.28 9.86 -26.83
C ARG A 109 -17.16 10.47 -26.00
N LEU A 110 -16.03 9.77 -25.97
CA LEU A 110 -14.77 10.27 -25.43
C LEU A 110 -14.18 11.26 -26.44
N VAL A 111 -13.84 12.47 -25.98
CA VAL A 111 -13.10 13.48 -26.76
C VAL A 111 -11.89 13.93 -25.95
N LEU A 112 -10.72 13.96 -26.62
CA LEU A 112 -9.42 14.40 -26.13
C LEU A 112 -9.25 15.91 -26.29
#